data_AF-A0A359KK95-F1
#
_entry.id   AF-A0A359KK95-F1
#
_cell.length_a   1.000
_cell.length_b   1.000
_cell.length_c   1.000
_cell.angle_alpha   90.00
_cell.angle_beta   90.00
_cell.angle_gamma   90.00
#
_symmetry.space_group_name_H-M   'P 1'
#
loop_
_entity.id
_entity.type
_entity.pdbx_description
1 polymer ?
#
loop_
_entity_poly.entity_id
_entity_poly.type
_entity_poly.pdbx_seq_one_letter_code
_entity_poly.pdbx_strand_id
1 'polypeptide(L)'
;IDIGGPAMVRAAAKNHAGVIVLVDPTDYDAVLAEIESVGAGAVSAETRRRLAAKAFGHVAAYDSLVAQYLRVDDHEFPHRLAIGGELLHNVRYGENPHQRAAVYKLLAPGPVVGVGSWHVHDDREMSYNNYLDATAAWGCAQDFAGQTVVIVKHTLPCGVGASDDQVEAYHRALAGDPVSAFGGICAVNRVVTSAMVGAIGKHRFDIVIAPGYEDAALASLLKRKNLRV
;
A
#
# COMPACT_ATOMS: atom_id res chain seq x y z
N ILE A 1 -12.62 23.37 2.15
CA ILE A 1 -13.04 22.63 3.36
C ILE A 1 -14.56 22.69 3.40
N ASP A 2 -15.24 21.55 3.28
CA ASP A 2 -16.69 21.46 3.28
C ASP A 2 -17.21 21.48 4.73
N ILE A 3 -18.29 22.21 4.96
CA ILE A 3 -18.95 22.36 6.25
C ILE A 3 -20.31 21.64 6.24
N GLY A 4 -21.07 21.80 5.16
CA GLY A 4 -22.43 21.28 5.05
C GLY A 4 -22.47 19.77 4.87
N GLY A 5 -21.60 19.22 4.03
CA GLY A 5 -21.51 17.78 3.78
C GLY A 5 -21.26 16.99 5.07
N PRO A 6 -20.14 17.22 5.79
CA PRO A 6 -19.86 16.55 7.05
C PRO A 6 -20.96 16.74 8.11
N ALA A 7 -21.60 17.91 8.18
CA ALA A 7 -22.71 18.15 9.10
C ALA A 7 -23.92 17.25 8.81
N MET A 8 -24.35 17.16 7.55
CA MET A 8 -25.47 16.30 7.12
C MET A 8 -25.14 14.82 7.31
N VAL A 9 -23.93 14.40 6.91
CA VAL A 9 -23.47 13.00 7.04
C VAL A 9 -23.46 12.57 8.51
N ARG A 10 -22.91 13.41 9.41
CA ARG A 10 -22.89 13.12 10.86
C ARG A 10 -24.29 13.08 11.45
N ALA A 11 -25.19 13.99 11.05
CA ALA A 11 -26.57 14.00 11.52
C ALA A 11 -27.32 12.73 11.11
N ALA A 12 -27.20 12.32 9.84
CA ALA A 12 -27.80 11.10 9.31
C ALA A 12 -27.23 9.84 9.99
N ALA A 13 -25.91 9.75 10.14
CA ALA A 13 -25.26 8.63 10.81
C ALA A 13 -25.64 8.52 12.29
N LYS A 14 -25.74 9.65 13.01
CA LYS A 14 -26.26 9.68 14.38
C LYS A 14 -27.69 9.13 14.44
N ASN A 15 -28.54 9.47 13.48
CA ASN A 15 -29.92 9.03 13.40
C ASN A 15 -30.13 7.75 12.56
N HIS A 16 -29.13 6.86 12.48
CA HIS A 16 -29.19 5.64 11.67
C HIS A 16 -30.34 4.69 12.03
N ALA A 17 -30.99 4.86 13.19
CA ALA A 17 -32.20 4.11 13.50
C ALA A 17 -33.33 4.38 12.49
N GLY A 18 -33.42 5.59 11.94
CA GLY A 18 -34.46 6.01 11.00
C GLY A 18 -33.98 6.58 9.67
N VAL A 19 -32.66 6.68 9.44
CA VAL A 19 -32.08 7.25 8.21
C VAL A 19 -31.02 6.32 7.64
N ILE A 20 -30.97 6.22 6.30
CA ILE A 20 -29.89 5.55 5.56
C ILE A 20 -28.89 6.63 5.12
N VAL A 21 -27.62 6.45 5.43
CA VAL A 21 -26.54 7.37 5.03
C VAL A 21 -25.56 6.65 4.10
N LEU A 22 -25.18 7.28 3.00
CA LEU A 22 -24.24 6.74 2.02
C LEU A 22 -23.17 7.79 1.76
N VAL A 23 -21.90 7.38 1.84
CA VAL A 23 -20.72 8.26 1.64
C VAL A 23 -19.79 7.72 0.55
N ASP A 24 -20.17 6.60 -0.07
CA ASP A 24 -19.35 5.86 -1.04
C ASP A 24 -20.27 5.22 -2.09
N PRO A 25 -20.07 5.52 -3.39
CA PRO A 25 -20.86 4.94 -4.47
C PRO A 25 -20.84 3.40 -4.53
N THR A 26 -19.81 2.75 -3.99
CA THR A 26 -19.72 1.28 -4.00
C THR A 26 -20.77 0.59 -3.13
N ASP A 27 -21.42 1.32 -2.21
CA ASP A 27 -22.52 0.78 -1.39
C ASP A 27 -23.88 0.81 -2.11
N TYR A 28 -24.00 1.47 -3.28
CA TYR A 28 -25.30 1.71 -3.92
C TYR A 28 -26.01 0.41 -4.28
N ASP A 29 -25.35 -0.48 -5.01
CA ASP A 29 -25.97 -1.71 -5.51
C ASP A 29 -26.45 -2.62 -4.38
N ALA A 30 -25.63 -2.79 -3.33
CA ALA A 30 -25.97 -3.61 -2.18
C ALA A 30 -27.17 -3.06 -1.41
N VAL A 31 -27.24 -1.74 -1.24
CA VAL A 31 -28.36 -1.08 -0.54
C VAL A 31 -29.63 -1.09 -1.38
N LEU A 32 -29.53 -0.88 -2.70
CA LEU A 32 -30.67 -1.01 -3.61
C LEU A 32 -31.26 -2.42 -3.58
N ALA A 33 -30.42 -3.45 -3.68
CA ALA A 33 -30.87 -4.85 -3.61
C ALA A 33 -31.55 -5.17 -2.28
N GLU A 34 -31.06 -4.63 -1.16
CA GLU A 34 -31.70 -4.83 0.15
C GLU A 34 -33.06 -4.12 0.24
N ILE A 35 -33.17 -2.89 -0.29
CA ILE A 35 -34.44 -2.15 -0.36
C ILE A 35 -35.48 -2.92 -1.19
N GLU A 36 -35.08 -3.46 -2.34
CA GLU A 36 -35.94 -4.27 -3.20
C GLU A 36 -36.41 -5.56 -2.51
N SER A 37 -35.51 -6.21 -1.76
CA SER A 37 -35.82 -7.46 -1.06
C SER A 37 -36.74 -7.27 0.17
N VAL A 38 -36.56 -6.19 0.93
CA VAL A 38 -37.33 -5.94 2.16
C VAL A 38 -38.66 -5.26 1.84
N GLY A 39 -38.70 -4.43 0.79
CA GLY A 39 -39.84 -3.58 0.45
C GLY A 39 -39.92 -2.32 1.34
N ALA A 40 -40.86 -1.44 1.01
CA ALA A 40 -41.14 -0.18 1.73
C ALA A 40 -39.95 0.81 1.86
N GLY A 41 -38.94 0.72 1.01
CA GLY A 41 -37.79 1.64 1.04
C GLY A 41 -36.86 1.42 2.25
N ALA A 42 -36.93 0.25 2.90
CA ALA A 42 -36.22 -0.05 4.13
C ALA A 42 -35.02 -0.98 3.91
N VAL A 43 -34.02 -0.85 4.77
CA VAL A 43 -32.92 -1.83 4.95
C VAL A 43 -32.92 -2.32 6.40
N SER A 44 -32.17 -3.37 6.72
CA SER A 44 -32.03 -3.88 8.08
C SER A 44 -31.38 -2.87 9.04
N ALA A 45 -31.66 -3.02 10.34
CA ALA A 45 -31.01 -2.21 11.38
C ALA A 45 -29.48 -2.41 11.40
N GLU A 46 -29.02 -3.60 11.05
CA GLU A 46 -27.60 -3.94 10.93
C GLU A 46 -26.94 -3.17 9.79
N THR A 47 -27.54 -3.16 8.59
CA THR A 47 -27.05 -2.35 7.47
C THR A 47 -26.98 -0.87 7.82
N ARG A 48 -28.02 -0.29 8.43
CA ARG A 48 -27.98 1.13 8.82
C ARG A 48 -26.86 1.43 9.80
N ARG A 49 -26.63 0.55 10.79
CA ARG A 49 -25.53 0.69 11.75
C ARG A 49 -24.16 0.59 11.08
N ARG A 50 -23.97 -0.36 10.15
CA ARG A 50 -22.74 -0.50 9.36
C ARG A 50 -22.46 0.77 8.55
N LEU A 51 -23.47 1.28 7.84
CA LEU A 51 -23.35 2.50 7.05
C LEU A 51 -23.06 3.74 7.91
N ALA A 52 -23.67 3.83 9.10
CA ALA A 52 -23.37 4.89 10.05
C ALA A 52 -21.93 4.85 10.55
N ALA A 53 -21.41 3.66 10.86
CA ALA A 53 -20.02 3.49 11.25
C ALA A 53 -19.06 3.89 10.11
N LYS A 54 -19.37 3.49 8.87
CA LYS A 54 -18.62 3.90 7.68
C LYS A 54 -18.65 5.42 7.49
N ALA A 55 -19.81 6.05 7.65
CA ALA A 55 -19.99 7.50 7.54
C ALA A 55 -19.17 8.28 8.58
N PHE A 56 -19.17 7.86 9.85
CA PHE A 56 -18.31 8.47 10.87
C PHE A 56 -16.82 8.26 10.58
N GLY A 57 -16.42 7.08 10.10
CA GLY A 57 -15.05 6.81 9.68
C GLY A 57 -14.60 7.72 8.52
N HIS A 58 -15.47 7.90 7.51
CA HIS A 58 -15.22 8.77 6.37
C HIS A 58 -15.01 10.24 6.81
N VAL A 59 -15.86 10.76 7.69
CA VAL A 59 -15.70 12.13 8.21
C VAL A 59 -14.46 12.25 9.10
N ALA A 60 -14.13 11.24 9.91
CA ALA A 60 -12.92 11.26 10.73
C ALA A 60 -11.64 11.29 9.86
N ALA A 61 -11.61 10.50 8.79
CA ALA A 61 -10.55 10.53 7.79
C ALA A 61 -10.44 11.91 7.12
N TYR A 62 -11.57 12.49 6.71
CA TYR A 62 -11.63 13.84 6.16
C TYR A 62 -11.07 14.90 7.13
N ASP A 63 -11.53 14.89 8.38
CA ASP A 63 -11.09 15.86 9.39
C ASP A 63 -9.60 15.70 9.73
N SER A 64 -9.05 14.47 9.68
CA SER A 64 -7.59 14.27 9.85
C SER A 64 -6.76 14.94 8.74
N LEU A 65 -7.24 14.90 7.50
CA LEU A 65 -6.59 15.56 6.37
C LEU A 65 -6.64 17.09 6.51
N VAL A 66 -7.80 17.62 6.91
CA VAL A 66 -7.98 19.06 7.17
C VAL A 66 -7.08 19.51 8.32
N ALA A 67 -7.01 18.75 9.41
CA ALA A 67 -6.15 19.05 10.55
C ALA A 67 -4.66 19.05 10.18
N GLN A 68 -4.21 18.09 9.36
CA GLN A 68 -2.83 18.06 8.88
C GLN A 68 -2.53 19.20 7.90
N TYR A 69 -3.46 19.53 7.01
CA TYR A 69 -3.30 20.62 6.04
C TYR A 69 -3.23 22.00 6.69
N LEU A 70 -4.03 22.25 7.73
CA LEU A 70 -4.07 23.54 8.46
C LEU A 70 -2.99 23.66 9.55
N ARG A 71 -2.17 22.62 9.75
CA ARG A 71 -1.07 22.68 10.71
C ARG A 71 -0.12 23.80 10.32
N VAL A 72 0.18 24.67 11.28
CA VAL A 72 1.22 25.70 11.17
C VAL A 72 2.52 25.11 11.71
N ASP A 73 3.62 25.26 10.99
CA ASP A 73 4.92 24.62 11.22
C ASP A 73 5.68 25.12 12.47
N ASP A 74 5.02 25.35 13.60
CA ASP A 74 5.67 25.92 14.80
C ASP A 74 6.38 24.89 15.70
N HIS A 75 6.08 23.60 15.55
CA HIS A 75 6.65 22.52 16.34
C HIS A 75 6.93 21.28 15.49
N GLU A 76 8.05 20.60 15.75
CA GLU A 76 8.44 19.34 15.07
C GLU A 76 7.37 18.25 15.22
N PHE A 77 6.77 18.16 16.42
CA PHE A 77 5.68 17.23 16.73
C PHE A 77 4.41 17.99 17.16
N PRO A 78 3.22 17.67 16.60
CA PRO A 78 1.99 18.36 16.97
C PRO A 78 1.49 17.91 18.35
N HIS A 79 0.86 18.83 19.10
CA HIS A 79 0.20 18.49 20.36
C HIS A 79 -0.93 17.44 20.21
N ARG A 80 -1.52 17.35 19.01
CA ARG A 80 -2.51 16.33 18.66
C ARG A 80 -2.17 15.76 17.29
N LEU A 81 -2.00 14.45 17.22
CA LEU A 81 -1.76 13.72 15.99
C LEU A 81 -3.05 12.97 15.60
N ALA A 82 -3.65 13.34 14.48
CA ALA A 82 -4.74 12.60 13.86
C ALA A 82 -4.18 11.81 12.68
N ILE A 83 -4.39 10.49 12.66
CA ILE A 83 -3.94 9.62 11.57
C ILE A 83 -5.19 9.04 10.89
N GLY A 84 -5.45 9.49 9.67
CA GLY A 84 -6.44 8.89 8.78
C GLY A 84 -5.80 7.84 7.89
N GLY A 85 -6.50 6.74 7.63
CA GLY A 85 -6.03 5.70 6.73
C GLY A 85 -7.16 4.89 6.12
N GLU A 86 -6.91 4.36 4.93
CA GLU A 86 -7.82 3.50 4.20
C GLU A 86 -7.24 2.09 4.14
N LEU A 87 -8.06 1.08 4.39
CA LEU A 87 -7.66 -0.31 4.25
C LEU A 87 -7.31 -0.58 2.79
N LEU A 88 -6.06 -0.96 2.52
CA LEU A 88 -5.58 -1.29 1.18
C LEU A 88 -5.70 -2.79 0.93
N HIS A 89 -5.17 -3.61 1.84
CA HIS A 89 -5.20 -5.07 1.72
C HIS A 89 -5.41 -5.74 3.08
N ASN A 90 -6.25 -6.77 3.11
CA ASN A 90 -6.18 -7.79 4.16
C ASN A 90 -5.04 -8.74 3.82
N VAL A 91 -4.17 -9.03 4.78
CA VAL A 91 -3.10 -10.02 4.60
C VAL A 91 -3.43 -11.28 5.38
N ARG A 92 -2.94 -12.42 4.89
CA ARG A 92 -3.26 -13.74 5.46
C ARG A 92 -2.92 -13.87 6.94
N TYR A 93 -1.82 -13.28 7.36
CA TYR A 93 -1.35 -13.19 8.74
C TYR A 93 -0.34 -12.03 8.87
N GLY A 94 0.05 -11.69 10.10
CA GLY A 94 1.08 -10.68 10.41
C GLY A 94 2.49 -11.18 10.14
N GLU A 95 3.45 -10.81 10.99
CA GLU A 95 4.83 -11.33 10.86
C GLU A 95 4.88 -12.86 10.99
N ASN A 96 3.99 -13.40 11.83
CA ASN A 96 3.88 -14.83 12.12
C ASN A 96 2.45 -15.34 11.89
N PRO A 97 2.26 -16.64 11.57
CA PRO A 97 0.95 -17.20 11.22
C PRO A 97 -0.18 -17.04 12.25
N HIS A 98 0.15 -16.86 13.52
CA HIS A 98 -0.81 -16.70 14.60
C HIS A 98 -1.30 -15.24 14.76
N GLN A 99 -0.69 -14.29 14.06
CA GLN A 99 -1.02 -12.87 14.13
C GLN A 99 -1.96 -12.47 13.00
N ARG A 100 -2.92 -11.57 13.30
CA ARG A 100 -3.74 -10.91 12.27
C ARG A 100 -3.07 -9.60 11.87
N ALA A 101 -3.14 -9.25 10.58
CA ALA A 101 -2.64 -7.98 10.09
C ALA A 101 -3.42 -7.48 8.87
N ALA A 102 -3.22 -6.22 8.55
CA ALA A 102 -3.77 -5.54 7.40
C ALA A 102 -2.83 -4.40 6.99
N VAL A 103 -2.88 -4.03 5.72
CA VAL A 103 -2.10 -2.92 5.14
C VAL A 103 -3.04 -1.75 4.93
N TYR A 104 -2.65 -0.59 5.46
CA TYR A 104 -3.39 0.65 5.30
C TYR A 104 -2.57 1.66 4.49
N LYS A 105 -3.25 2.37 3.60
CA LYS A 105 -2.73 3.60 2.99
C LYS A 105 -3.04 4.75 3.95
N LEU A 106 -2.01 5.46 4.39
CA LEU A 106 -2.20 6.67 5.19
C LEU A 106 -2.67 7.82 4.30
N LEU A 107 -3.64 8.58 4.81
CA LEU A 107 -4.14 9.78 4.18
C LEU A 107 -3.30 10.96 4.65
N ALA A 108 -2.71 11.69 3.71
CA ALA A 108 -1.94 12.89 3.98
C ALA A 108 -2.17 13.93 2.86
N PRO A 109 -1.98 15.23 3.14
CA PRO A 109 -1.90 16.24 2.08
C PRO A 109 -0.73 15.94 1.13
N GLY A 110 -0.98 16.02 -0.18
CA GLY A 110 0.04 15.79 -1.20
C GLY A 110 -0.06 14.43 -1.90
N PRO A 111 0.99 14.03 -2.64
CA PRO A 111 0.98 12.76 -3.38
C PRO A 111 0.98 11.57 -2.42
N VAL A 112 0.37 10.47 -2.87
CA VAL A 112 0.44 9.19 -2.17
C VAL A 112 1.86 8.65 -2.26
N VAL A 113 2.42 8.22 -1.14
CA VAL A 113 3.77 7.67 -1.04
C VAL A 113 3.78 6.30 -0.39
N GLY A 114 4.91 5.61 -0.51
CA GLY A 114 5.12 4.29 0.10
C GLY A 114 4.17 3.23 -0.46
N VAL A 115 3.80 2.27 0.38
CA VAL A 115 2.96 1.13 -0.02
C VAL A 115 1.64 1.55 -0.69
N GLY A 116 1.07 2.71 -0.32
CA GLY A 116 -0.15 3.21 -0.93
C GLY A 116 -0.03 3.65 -2.39
N SER A 117 1.19 3.83 -2.90
CA SER A 117 1.47 4.20 -4.29
C SER A 117 2.01 3.03 -5.13
N TRP A 118 2.11 1.83 -4.55
CA TRP A 118 2.66 0.68 -5.25
C TRP A 118 1.60 -0.01 -6.10
N HIS A 119 2.05 -0.58 -7.21
CA HIS A 119 1.24 -1.39 -8.09
C HIS A 119 1.90 -2.77 -8.22
N VAL A 120 1.17 -3.82 -7.88
CA VAL A 120 1.61 -5.21 -8.12
C VAL A 120 1.11 -5.59 -9.50
N HIS A 121 2.01 -6.00 -10.39
CA HIS A 121 1.69 -6.23 -11.80
C HIS A 121 0.95 -7.56 -12.09
N ASP A 122 0.71 -8.38 -11.06
CA ASP A 122 -0.12 -9.58 -11.12
C ASP A 122 -1.07 -9.68 -9.92
N ASP A 123 -1.96 -10.67 -9.94
CA ASP A 123 -2.96 -10.87 -8.88
C ASP A 123 -2.39 -11.63 -7.66
N ARG A 124 -1.06 -11.78 -7.52
CA ARG A 124 -0.49 -12.54 -6.42
C ARG A 124 -0.55 -11.74 -5.13
N GLU A 125 -1.09 -12.37 -4.09
CA GLU A 125 -1.09 -11.78 -2.76
C GLU A 125 0.34 -11.55 -2.23
N MET A 126 0.51 -10.40 -1.59
CA MET A 126 1.68 -10.06 -0.77
C MET A 126 1.40 -10.39 0.69
N SER A 127 2.36 -11.03 1.37
CA SER A 127 2.31 -11.23 2.82
C SER A 127 2.68 -9.96 3.59
N TYR A 128 2.41 -9.92 4.91
CA TYR A 128 2.86 -8.82 5.77
C TYR A 128 4.38 -8.57 5.65
N ASN A 129 5.18 -9.64 5.75
CA ASN A 129 6.64 -9.54 5.64
C ASN A 129 7.09 -9.10 4.23
N ASN A 130 6.30 -9.39 3.19
CA ASN A 130 6.58 -8.88 1.85
C ASN A 130 6.48 -7.36 1.79
N TYR A 131 5.43 -6.76 2.36
CA TYR A 131 5.32 -5.30 2.45
C TYR A 131 6.44 -4.70 3.31
N LEU A 132 6.75 -5.33 4.44
CA LEU A 132 7.80 -4.86 5.35
C LEU A 132 9.18 -4.86 4.68
N ASP A 133 9.58 -5.99 4.10
CA ASP A 133 10.88 -6.14 3.45
C ASP A 133 10.99 -5.30 2.17
N ALA A 134 9.90 -5.21 1.38
CA ALA A 134 9.87 -4.32 0.21
C ALA A 134 10.01 -2.85 0.62
N THR A 135 9.44 -2.44 1.76
CA THR A 135 9.54 -1.06 2.24
C THR A 135 10.97 -0.75 2.67
N ALA A 136 11.63 -1.68 3.37
CA ALA A 136 13.03 -1.56 3.73
C ALA A 136 13.94 -1.51 2.49
N ALA A 137 13.70 -2.39 1.50
CA ALA A 137 14.47 -2.42 0.26
C ALA A 137 14.32 -1.15 -0.56
N TRP A 138 13.06 -0.69 -0.73
CA TRP A 138 12.76 0.52 -1.49
C TRP A 138 13.26 1.78 -0.79
N GLY A 139 13.12 1.88 0.53
CA GLY A 139 13.69 2.98 1.32
C GLY A 139 15.20 3.07 1.13
N CYS A 140 15.91 1.96 1.34
CA CYS A 140 17.36 1.92 1.18
C CYS A 140 17.81 2.25 -0.26
N ALA A 141 17.10 1.76 -1.29
CA ALA A 141 17.44 2.08 -2.68
C ALA A 141 17.27 3.57 -3.02
N GLN A 142 16.29 4.25 -2.41
CA GLN A 142 16.03 5.67 -2.62
C GLN A 142 17.02 6.61 -1.92
N ASP A 143 17.76 6.13 -0.91
CA ASP A 143 18.81 6.92 -0.25
C ASP A 143 19.98 7.25 -1.19
N PHE A 144 20.08 6.56 -2.34
CA PHE A 144 21.16 6.74 -3.30
C PHE A 144 20.69 7.54 -4.52
N ALA A 145 21.42 8.63 -4.82
CA ALA A 145 21.17 9.44 -5.99
C ALA A 145 21.52 8.72 -7.31
N GLY A 146 22.60 7.92 -7.32
CA GLY A 146 23.06 7.16 -8.49
C GLY A 146 22.29 5.85 -8.69
N GLN A 147 22.45 5.21 -9.86
CA GLN A 147 21.82 3.92 -10.13
C GLN A 147 22.32 2.86 -9.15
N THR A 148 21.37 2.29 -8.40
CA THR A 148 21.65 1.41 -7.27
C THR A 148 20.67 0.24 -7.24
N VAL A 149 21.20 -0.94 -6.95
CA VAL A 149 20.46 -2.15 -6.65
C VAL A 149 20.69 -2.51 -5.18
N VAL A 150 19.60 -2.75 -4.45
CA VAL A 150 19.61 -3.15 -3.05
C VAL A 150 18.91 -4.50 -2.92
N ILE A 151 19.52 -5.43 -2.18
CA ILE A 151 18.91 -6.72 -1.84
C ILE A 151 18.72 -6.77 -0.32
N VAL A 152 17.47 -6.99 0.09
CA VAL A 152 17.07 -7.08 1.51
C VAL A 152 16.52 -8.46 1.82
N LYS A 153 16.74 -8.91 3.05
CA LYS A 153 16.02 -10.05 3.63
C LYS A 153 15.76 -9.79 5.11
N HIS A 154 14.53 -10.00 5.57
CA HIS A 154 14.14 -9.75 6.95
C HIS A 154 14.51 -8.32 7.41
N THR A 155 14.13 -7.33 6.60
CA THR A 155 14.37 -5.88 6.78
C THR A 155 15.82 -5.41 6.77
N LEU A 156 16.77 -6.33 6.61
CA LEU A 156 18.20 -6.03 6.62
C LEU A 156 18.78 -6.11 5.20
N PRO A 157 19.52 -5.09 4.72
CA PRO A 157 20.26 -5.18 3.48
C PRO A 157 21.34 -6.27 3.59
N CYS A 158 21.26 -7.28 2.73
CA CYS A 158 22.33 -8.26 2.57
C CYS A 158 23.30 -7.87 1.45
N GLY A 159 22.93 -6.90 0.61
CA GLY A 159 23.79 -6.40 -0.45
C GLY A 159 23.33 -5.09 -1.05
N VAL A 160 24.28 -4.21 -1.36
CA VAL A 160 24.05 -2.92 -2.02
C VAL A 160 25.11 -2.75 -3.10
N GLY A 161 24.70 -2.39 -4.31
CA GLY A 161 25.59 -2.17 -5.43
C GLY A 161 25.18 -0.95 -6.23
N ALA A 162 26.11 -0.01 -6.40
CA ALA A 162 25.93 1.16 -7.25
C ALA A 162 26.90 1.12 -8.44
N SER A 163 26.39 1.48 -9.62
CA SER A 163 27.15 1.54 -10.88
C SER A 163 26.31 2.22 -11.95
N ASP A 164 26.96 2.90 -12.89
CA ASP A 164 26.31 3.46 -14.09
C ASP A 164 25.78 2.34 -15.01
N ASP A 165 26.30 1.12 -14.89
CA ASP A 165 25.75 -0.09 -15.50
C ASP A 165 24.89 -0.87 -14.50
N GLN A 166 23.62 -1.10 -14.85
CA GLN A 166 22.62 -1.73 -13.98
C GLN A 166 22.95 -3.21 -13.71
N VAL A 167 23.57 -3.89 -14.68
CA VAL A 167 24.01 -5.29 -14.54
C VAL A 167 25.14 -5.39 -13.52
N GLU A 168 26.12 -4.48 -13.61
CA GLU A 168 27.21 -4.40 -12.65
C GLU A 168 26.72 -4.01 -11.24
N ALA A 169 25.78 -3.07 -11.15
CA ALA A 169 25.15 -2.71 -9.88
C ALA A 169 24.48 -3.93 -9.22
N TYR A 170 23.75 -4.73 -10.00
CA TYR A 170 23.16 -5.99 -9.53
C TYR A 170 24.21 -6.99 -9.05
N HIS A 171 25.27 -7.24 -9.84
CA HIS A 171 26.32 -8.18 -9.45
C HIS A 171 27.05 -7.77 -8.17
N ARG A 172 27.33 -6.46 -8.00
CA ARG A 172 27.89 -5.92 -6.76
C ARG A 172 26.96 -6.13 -5.57
N ALA A 173 25.67 -5.87 -5.73
CA ALA A 173 24.69 -6.10 -4.68
C ALA A 173 24.65 -7.60 -4.30
N LEU A 174 24.56 -8.50 -5.29
CA LEU A 174 24.53 -9.93 -5.03
C LEU A 174 25.82 -10.43 -4.36
N ALA A 175 26.98 -9.86 -4.71
CA ALA A 175 28.27 -10.22 -4.12
C ALA A 175 28.40 -9.87 -2.63
N GLY A 176 27.53 -9.02 -2.09
CA GLY A 176 27.50 -8.71 -0.65
C GLY A 176 27.26 -9.96 0.19
N ASP A 177 26.17 -10.67 -0.08
CA ASP A 177 25.88 -11.99 0.50
C ASP A 177 24.93 -12.79 -0.42
N PRO A 178 25.47 -13.62 -1.32
CA PRO A 178 24.68 -14.44 -2.24
C PRO A 178 23.77 -15.46 -1.54
N VAL A 179 24.17 -15.92 -0.34
CA VAL A 179 23.42 -16.93 0.43
C VAL A 179 22.17 -16.29 1.02
N SER A 180 22.33 -15.13 1.66
CA SER A 180 21.20 -14.39 2.21
C SER A 180 20.30 -13.82 1.12
N ALA A 181 20.83 -13.44 -0.05
CA ALA A 181 20.03 -12.91 -1.16
C ALA A 181 18.96 -13.89 -1.70
N PHE A 182 19.08 -15.20 -1.44
CA PHE A 182 18.08 -16.17 -1.91
C PHE A 182 16.72 -15.98 -1.22
N GLY A 183 15.67 -15.75 -2.02
CA GLY A 183 14.33 -15.43 -1.52
C GLY A 183 14.23 -14.03 -0.89
N GLY A 184 15.21 -13.16 -1.14
CA GLY A 184 15.16 -11.76 -0.70
C GLY A 184 14.27 -10.90 -1.59
N ILE A 185 14.28 -9.60 -1.30
CA ILE A 185 13.63 -8.54 -2.06
C ILE A 185 14.69 -7.74 -2.79
N CYS A 186 14.57 -7.61 -4.10
CA CYS A 186 15.49 -6.84 -4.93
C CYS A 186 14.83 -5.50 -5.28
N ALA A 187 15.40 -4.39 -4.82
CA ALA A 187 14.96 -3.04 -5.14
C ALA A 187 15.93 -2.37 -6.12
N VAL A 188 15.40 -1.76 -7.17
CA VAL A 188 16.17 -1.04 -8.20
C VAL A 188 15.65 0.39 -8.28
N ASN A 189 16.49 1.40 -8.03
CA ASN A 189 16.05 2.80 -8.00
C ASN A 189 15.94 3.47 -9.39
N ARG A 190 15.92 2.66 -10.46
CA ARG A 190 15.78 3.05 -11.87
C ARG A 190 14.87 2.05 -12.57
N VAL A 191 14.41 2.40 -13.78
CA VAL A 191 13.64 1.48 -14.63
C VAL A 191 14.44 0.20 -14.86
N VAL A 192 13.84 -0.95 -14.58
CA VAL A 192 14.50 -2.26 -14.72
C VAL A 192 14.62 -2.63 -16.19
N THR A 193 15.85 -2.91 -16.62
CA THR A 193 16.18 -3.25 -18.00
C THR A 193 16.13 -4.75 -18.26
N SER A 194 15.95 -5.13 -19.52
CA SER A 194 15.99 -6.52 -19.96
C SER A 194 17.35 -7.18 -19.69
N ALA A 195 18.43 -6.40 -19.79
CA ALA A 195 19.79 -6.84 -19.47
C ALA A 195 19.93 -7.20 -17.98
N MET A 196 19.40 -6.37 -17.08
CA MET A 196 19.37 -6.67 -15.65
C MET A 196 18.56 -7.93 -15.33
N VAL A 197 17.39 -8.10 -15.95
CA VAL A 197 16.61 -9.34 -15.78
C VAL A 197 17.38 -10.57 -16.28
N GLY A 198 18.15 -10.42 -17.35
CA GLY A 198 19.11 -11.43 -17.82
C GLY A 198 20.17 -11.75 -16.78
N ALA A 199 20.75 -10.73 -16.13
CA ALA A 199 21.75 -10.88 -15.07
C ALA A 199 21.20 -11.54 -13.80
N ILE A 200 19.94 -11.26 -13.42
CA ILE A 200 19.25 -12.01 -12.34
C ILE A 200 19.28 -13.51 -12.65
N GLY A 201 19.09 -13.88 -13.93
CA GLY A 201 19.15 -15.25 -14.38
C GLY A 201 18.20 -16.14 -13.59
N LYS A 202 18.74 -17.20 -12.95
CA LYS A 202 17.96 -18.16 -12.15
C LYS A 202 17.88 -17.80 -10.66
N HIS A 203 18.50 -16.69 -10.23
CA HIS A 203 18.43 -16.28 -8.84
C HIS A 203 16.97 -16.03 -8.44
N ARG A 204 16.59 -16.54 -7.27
CA ARG A 204 15.22 -16.46 -6.78
C ARG A 204 15.09 -15.25 -5.86
N PHE A 205 14.22 -14.33 -6.25
CA PHE A 205 13.69 -13.28 -5.40
C PHE A 205 12.20 -13.53 -5.15
N ASP A 206 11.73 -13.10 -3.99
CA ASP A 206 10.29 -13.11 -3.70
C ASP A 206 9.62 -11.86 -4.27
N ILE A 207 10.34 -10.73 -4.36
CA ILE A 207 9.87 -9.47 -4.97
C ILE A 207 11.01 -8.79 -5.74
N VAL A 208 10.70 -8.17 -6.89
CA VAL A 208 11.55 -7.18 -7.55
C VAL A 208 10.76 -5.88 -7.65
N ILE A 209 11.17 -4.84 -6.93
CA ILE A 209 10.49 -3.53 -6.85
C ILE A 209 11.31 -2.43 -7.52
N ALA A 210 10.66 -1.59 -8.32
CA ALA A 210 11.30 -0.52 -9.08
C ALA A 210 10.30 0.62 -9.42
N PRO A 211 10.78 1.81 -9.83
CA PRO A 211 9.88 2.87 -10.31
C PRO A 211 9.25 2.55 -11.68
N GLY A 212 9.70 1.49 -12.35
CA GLY A 212 9.18 1.03 -13.63
C GLY A 212 10.02 -0.09 -14.22
N TYR A 213 9.55 -0.65 -15.33
CA TYR A 213 10.18 -1.78 -16.03
C TYR A 213 10.10 -1.55 -17.53
N GLU A 214 11.11 -1.97 -18.29
CA GLU A 214 10.95 -2.16 -19.73
C GLU A 214 9.91 -3.26 -19.99
N ASP A 215 9.14 -3.16 -21.08
CA ASP A 215 8.09 -4.14 -21.41
C ASP A 215 8.62 -5.58 -21.46
N ALA A 216 9.78 -5.79 -22.09
CA ALA A 216 10.41 -7.10 -22.19
C ALA A 216 10.94 -7.61 -20.82
N ALA A 217 11.40 -6.69 -19.96
CA ALA A 217 11.83 -7.01 -18.61
C ALA A 217 10.63 -7.46 -17.76
N LEU A 218 9.55 -6.69 -17.76
CA LEU A 218 8.31 -7.02 -17.05
C LEU A 218 7.73 -8.35 -17.51
N ALA A 219 7.59 -8.56 -18.83
CA ALA A 219 7.09 -9.81 -19.39
C ALA A 219 7.95 -11.03 -19.03
N SER A 220 9.26 -10.86 -18.84
CA SER A 220 10.16 -11.92 -18.40
C SER A 220 10.03 -12.20 -16.90
N LEU A 221 9.91 -11.16 -16.07
CA LEU A 221 9.74 -11.30 -14.62
C LEU A 221 8.39 -11.95 -14.27
N LEU A 222 7.30 -11.56 -14.92
CA LEU A 222 5.96 -12.11 -14.67
C LEU A 222 5.84 -13.62 -14.98
N LYS A 223 6.71 -14.16 -15.84
CA LYS A 223 6.80 -15.61 -16.11
C LYS A 223 7.42 -16.40 -14.95
N ARG A 224 8.09 -15.74 -14.01
CA ARG A 224 8.77 -16.41 -12.89
C ARG A 224 7.76 -16.84 -11.83
N LYS A 225 7.83 -18.11 -11.44
CA LYS A 225 6.97 -18.69 -10.41
C LYS A 225 7.27 -18.06 -9.04
N ASN A 226 6.22 -17.66 -8.32
CA ASN A 226 6.26 -17.10 -6.96
C ASN A 226 6.98 -15.75 -6.78
N LEU A 227 7.43 -15.09 -7.85
CA LEU A 227 7.93 -13.72 -7.82
C LEU A 227 6.77 -12.71 -7.87
N ARG A 228 6.83 -11.62 -7.11
CA ARG A 228 5.98 -10.44 -7.31
C ARG A 228 6.81 -9.33 -7.93
N VAL A 229 6.18 -8.52 -8.78
CA VAL A 229 6.81 -7.41 -9.50
C VAL A 229 5.98 -6.17 -9.23
#